data_AF-A0A7C7RHG3-F1
#
_entry.id   AF-A0A7C7RHG3-F1
#
_cell.length_a   1.000
_cell.length_b   1.000
_cell.length_c   1.000
_cell.angle_alpha   90.00
_cell.angle_beta   90.00
_cell.angle_gamma   90.00
#
_symmetry.space_group_name_H-M   'P 1'
#
loop_
_entity.id
_entity.type
_entity.pdbx_description
1 polymer ?
#
loop_
_entity_poly.entity_id
_entity_poly.type
_entity_poly.pdbx_seq_one_letter_code
_entity_poly.pdbx_strand_id
1 'polypeptide(L)'
;MKKSVLKKKKGISPIWILPILALMIGGWLIYTSYHDAGINITVHFPNAEGITIGKTKVVYRGITMGVVRDIQINPDINSVTLDIEMDRRSKAGLVEDTQFWIVKPEVSAGRISGLGTLLSGSYIAALKGVSKTE
;
A
#
# COMPACT_ATOMS: atom_id res chain seq x y z
N MET A 1 10.71 60.97 44.67
CA MET A 1 9.62 60.35 43.88
C MET A 1 10.20 59.23 43.03
N LYS A 2 9.81 57.97 43.26
CA LYS A 2 10.35 56.80 42.54
C LYS A 2 9.40 56.44 41.39
N LYS A 3 9.84 56.58 40.14
CA LYS A 3 9.04 56.26 38.95
C LYS A 3 8.99 54.74 38.74
N SER A 4 7.80 54.19 38.62
CA SER A 4 7.58 52.78 38.30
C SER A 4 7.88 52.53 36.82
N VAL A 5 8.88 51.69 36.56
CA VAL A 5 9.22 51.23 35.21
C VAL A 5 8.33 50.02 34.91
N LEU A 6 7.33 50.22 34.07
CA LEU A 6 6.44 49.15 33.57
C LEU A 6 7.27 48.15 32.76
N LYS A 7 7.69 47.05 33.38
CA LYS A 7 8.22 45.88 32.66
C LYS A 7 7.08 45.19 31.94
N LYS A 8 6.93 45.51 30.66
CA LYS A 8 6.01 44.83 29.72
C LYS A 8 6.46 43.38 29.57
N LYS A 9 5.81 42.44 30.25
CA LYS A 9 5.96 41.01 29.95
C LYS A 9 5.37 40.74 28.56
N LYS A 10 6.19 40.89 27.52
CA LYS A 10 5.94 40.25 26.21
C LYS A 10 6.33 38.78 26.35
N GLY A 11 5.41 37.98 26.87
CA GLY A 11 5.45 36.53 26.71
C GLY A 11 4.27 36.16 25.83
N ILE A 12 4.51 35.50 24.70
CA ILE A 12 3.45 34.76 24.02
C ILE A 12 2.94 33.76 25.06
N SER A 13 1.65 33.85 25.38
CA SER A 13 1.06 33.07 26.48
C SER A 13 1.32 31.57 26.24
N PRO A 14 1.73 30.78 27.26
CA PRO A 14 1.94 29.33 27.11
C PRO A 14 0.71 28.59 26.55
N ILE A 15 -0.48 29.18 26.67
CA ILE A 15 -1.72 28.71 26.03
C ILE A 15 -1.59 28.55 24.51
N TRP A 16 -0.75 29.34 23.83
CA TRP A 16 -0.54 29.24 22.39
C TRP A 16 0.38 28.09 21.95
N ILE A 17 1.06 27.44 22.89
CA ILE A 17 1.86 26.25 22.61
C ILE A 17 0.93 25.09 22.23
N LEU A 18 -0.23 24.98 22.87
CA LEU A 18 -1.23 23.95 22.60
C LEU A 18 -1.75 23.96 21.14
N PRO A 19 -2.23 25.08 20.58
CA PRO A 19 -2.67 25.11 19.19
C PRO A 19 -1.51 24.93 18.20
N ILE A 20 -0.32 25.48 18.47
CA ILE A 20 0.86 25.25 17.61
C ILE A 20 1.23 23.76 17.58
N LEU A 21 1.22 23.11 18.74
CA LEU A 21 1.52 21.68 18.85
C LEU A 21 0.46 20.84 18.13
N ALA A 22 -0.82 21.19 18.26
CA ALA A 22 -1.89 20.53 17.52
C ALA A 22 -1.74 20.70 16.00
N LEU A 23 -1.38 21.90 15.54
CA LEU A 23 -1.15 22.19 14.12
C LEU A 23 0.06 21.43 13.57
N MET A 24 1.13 21.32 14.36
CA MET A 24 2.30 20.51 14.06
C MET A 24 1.94 19.03 13.87
N ILE A 25 1.20 18.44 14.83
CA ILE A 25 0.78 17.03 14.75
C ILE A 25 -0.17 16.82 13.57
N GLY A 26 -1.12 17.72 13.36
CA GLY A 26 -2.04 17.67 12.22
C GLY A 26 -1.32 17.74 10.87
N GLY A 27 -0.38 18.68 10.73
CA GLY A 27 0.46 18.79 9.54
C GLY A 27 1.31 17.54 9.30
N TRP A 28 1.86 16.96 10.38
CA TRP A 28 2.59 15.71 10.31
C TRP A 28 1.73 14.54 9.84
N LEU A 29 0.53 14.36 10.41
CA LEU A 29 -0.40 13.30 10.02
C LEU A 29 -0.84 13.42 8.55
N ILE A 30 -1.10 14.65 8.09
CA ILE A 30 -1.44 14.92 6.69
C ILE A 30 -0.25 14.55 5.79
N TYR A 31 0.97 14.95 6.17
CA TYR A 31 2.18 14.63 5.41
C TYR A 31 2.39 13.12 5.30
N THR A 32 2.29 12.38 6.42
CA THR A 32 2.43 10.91 6.41
C THR A 32 1.34 10.24 5.58
N SER A 33 0.09 10.67 5.73
CA SER A 33 -1.04 10.09 4.99
C SER A 33 -0.91 10.27 3.47
N TYR A 34 -0.34 11.39 3.02
CA TYR A 34 -0.13 11.63 1.59
C TYR A 34 1.03 10.81 1.03
N HIS A 35 2.06 10.60 1.85
CA HIS A 35 3.26 9.88 1.45
C HIS A 35 3.05 8.36 1.39
N ASP A 36 2.21 7.83 2.29
CA ASP A 36 1.88 6.41 2.39
C ASP A 36 0.72 5.98 1.48
N ALA A 37 0.07 6.94 0.79
CA ALA A 37 -1.01 6.64 -0.14
C ALA A 37 -0.50 5.78 -1.31
N GLY A 38 -1.05 4.56 -1.39
CA GLY A 38 -0.80 3.59 -2.45
C GLY A 38 -1.31 4.05 -3.82
N ILE A 39 -0.99 3.26 -4.84
CA ILE A 39 -1.37 3.46 -6.24
C ILE A 39 -2.32 2.32 -6.60
N ASN A 40 -3.53 2.64 -7.01
CA ASN A 40 -4.46 1.62 -7.50
C ASN A 40 -4.16 1.32 -8.97
N ILE A 41 -3.99 0.05 -9.27
CA ILE A 41 -3.90 -0.48 -10.63
C ILE A 41 -5.02 -1.48 -10.86
N THR A 42 -5.44 -1.59 -12.11
CA THR A 42 -6.45 -2.55 -12.53
C THR A 42 -5.81 -3.57 -13.45
N VAL A 43 -5.99 -4.86 -13.15
CA VAL A 43 -5.40 -5.96 -13.92
C VAL A 43 -6.49 -6.96 -14.29
N HIS A 44 -6.55 -7.33 -15.57
CA HIS A 44 -7.52 -8.29 -16.08
C HIS A 44 -6.96 -9.71 -16.02
N PHE A 45 -7.72 -10.61 -15.42
CA PHE A 45 -7.41 -12.03 -15.35
C PHE A 45 -8.54 -12.87 -15.95
N PRO A 46 -8.24 -14.06 -16.49
CA PRO A 46 -9.26 -14.99 -16.95
C PRO A 46 -10.07 -15.60 -15.79
N ASN A 47 -9.46 -15.72 -14.60
CA ASN A 47 -10.12 -16.19 -13.38
C ASN A 47 -9.48 -15.57 -12.13
N ALA A 48 -10.21 -15.60 -11.01
CA ALA A 48 -9.75 -15.13 -9.70
C ALA A 48 -9.70 -16.27 -8.66
N GLU A 49 -9.47 -17.51 -9.10
CA GLU A 49 -9.53 -18.66 -8.22
C GLU A 49 -8.44 -18.59 -7.14
N GLY A 50 -8.86 -18.71 -5.87
CA GLY A 50 -7.96 -18.63 -4.72
C GLY A 50 -7.49 -17.21 -4.37
N ILE A 51 -8.02 -16.18 -5.03
CA ILE A 51 -7.79 -14.77 -4.65
C ILE A 51 -8.79 -14.37 -3.57
N THR A 52 -8.34 -13.63 -2.56
CA THR A 52 -9.18 -13.08 -1.51
C THR A 52 -8.86 -11.61 -1.31
N ILE A 53 -9.91 -10.77 -1.37
CA ILE A 53 -9.84 -9.33 -1.12
C ILE A 53 -9.19 -9.06 0.25
N GLY A 54 -8.23 -8.15 0.28
CA GLY A 54 -7.50 -7.72 1.47
C GLY A 54 -6.49 -8.75 2.01
N LYS A 55 -6.42 -9.96 1.45
CA LYS A 55 -5.49 -11.01 1.90
C LYS A 55 -4.47 -11.41 0.84
N THR A 56 -4.88 -11.44 -0.43
CA THR A 56 -3.98 -11.79 -1.53
C THR A 56 -3.01 -10.64 -1.78
N LYS A 57 -1.72 -10.94 -1.64
CA LYS A 57 -0.62 -10.00 -1.81
C LYS A 57 -0.05 -10.08 -3.22
N VAL A 58 0.41 -8.94 -3.73
CA VAL A 58 1.24 -8.88 -4.92
C VAL A 58 2.70 -8.92 -4.49
N VAL A 59 3.46 -9.85 -5.05
CA VAL A 59 4.84 -10.13 -4.67
C VAL A 59 5.75 -10.01 -5.88
N TYR A 60 6.84 -9.26 -5.73
CA TYR A 60 7.89 -9.16 -6.73
C TYR A 60 9.21 -9.55 -6.09
N ARG A 61 9.87 -10.56 -6.66
CA ARG A 61 11.15 -11.10 -6.14
C ARG A 61 11.12 -11.39 -4.62
N GLY A 62 9.99 -11.91 -4.12
CA GLY A 62 9.80 -12.24 -2.70
C GLY A 62 9.39 -11.07 -1.80
N ILE A 63 9.27 -9.84 -2.32
CA ILE A 63 8.87 -8.65 -1.56
C ILE A 63 7.41 -8.32 -1.87
N THR A 64 6.59 -8.11 -0.84
CA THR A 64 5.20 -7.64 -1.01
C THR A 64 5.20 -6.19 -1.50
N MET A 65 4.55 -5.95 -2.64
CA MET A 65 4.43 -4.64 -3.27
C MET A 65 2.98 -4.15 -3.37
N GLY A 66 2.00 -4.93 -2.96
CA GLY A 66 0.60 -4.52 -3.01
C GLY A 66 -0.35 -5.57 -2.46
N VAL A 67 -1.64 -5.25 -2.50
CA VAL A 67 -2.74 -6.10 -2.03
C VAL A 67 -3.97 -5.92 -2.92
N VAL A 68 -4.69 -7.00 -3.17
CA VAL A 68 -5.96 -6.95 -3.90
C VAL A 68 -7.02 -6.24 -3.04
N ARG A 69 -7.64 -5.19 -3.57
CA ARG A 69 -8.69 -4.41 -2.90
C ARG A 69 -10.09 -4.74 -3.38
N ASP A 70 -10.24 -5.08 -4.65
CA ASP A 70 -11.55 -5.43 -5.20
C ASP A 70 -11.44 -6.46 -6.32
N ILE A 71 -12.54 -7.17 -6.55
CA ILE A 71 -12.68 -8.18 -7.61
C ILE A 71 -14.03 -7.96 -8.28
N GLN A 72 -14.00 -7.62 -9.56
CA GLN A 72 -15.18 -7.38 -10.37
C GLN A 72 -15.26 -8.41 -11.49
N ILE A 73 -16.45 -8.96 -11.73
CA ILE A 73 -16.69 -9.86 -12.87
C ILE A 73 -17.04 -8.97 -14.07
N ASN A 74 -16.37 -9.19 -15.19
CA ASN A 74 -16.67 -8.43 -16.41
C ASN A 74 -18.02 -8.84 -17.00
N PRO A 75 -18.68 -7.96 -17.77
CA PRO A 75 -19.98 -8.24 -18.38
C PRO A 75 -20.00 -9.51 -19.24
N ASP A 76 -18.87 -9.86 -19.85
CA ASP A 76 -18.71 -11.04 -20.69
C ASP A 76 -18.60 -12.36 -19.89
N ILE A 77 -18.55 -12.30 -18.55
CA ILE A 77 -18.46 -13.43 -17.59
C ILE A 77 -17.19 -14.31 -17.74
N ASN A 78 -16.45 -14.15 -18.83
CA ASN A 78 -15.24 -14.90 -19.16
C ASN A 78 -13.96 -14.35 -18.54
N SER A 79 -14.04 -13.19 -17.88
CA SER A 79 -12.88 -12.54 -17.26
C SER A 79 -13.28 -11.78 -16.00
N VAL A 80 -12.29 -11.56 -15.16
CA VAL A 80 -12.40 -10.81 -13.91
C VAL A 80 -11.38 -9.69 -13.93
N THR A 81 -11.80 -8.56 -13.39
CA THR A 81 -11.00 -7.36 -13.23
C THR A 81 -10.64 -7.24 -11.76
N LEU A 82 -9.34 -7.22 -11.46
CA LEU A 82 -8.82 -7.07 -10.11
C LEU A 82 -8.33 -5.65 -9.92
N ASP A 83 -8.85 -4.98 -8.89
CA ASP A 83 -8.28 -3.73 -8.42
C ASP A 83 -7.27 -4.02 -7.33
N ILE A 84 -6.04 -3.58 -7.56
CA ILE A 84 -4.89 -3.86 -6.71
C ILE A 84 -4.32 -2.53 -6.24
N GLU A 85 -4.22 -2.38 -4.92
CA GLU A 85 -3.51 -1.27 -4.31
C GLU A 85 -2.04 -1.63 -4.15
N MET A 86 -1.19 -0.95 -4.92
CA MET A 86 0.25 -1.11 -4.93
C MET A 86 0.92 -0.06 -4.05
N ASP A 87 2.03 -0.40 -3.41
CA ASP A 87 2.86 0.55 -2.67
C ASP A 87 3.46 1.58 -3.65
N ARG A 88 3.49 2.85 -3.26
CA ARG A 88 4.05 3.94 -4.08
C ARG A 88 5.49 3.69 -4.53
N ARG A 89 6.30 2.95 -3.75
CA ARG A 89 7.67 2.55 -4.10
C ARG A 89 7.74 1.60 -5.29
N SER A 90 6.67 0.86 -5.57
CA SER A 90 6.60 -0.06 -6.71
C SER A 90 6.30 0.63 -8.04
N LYS A 91 5.95 1.93 -8.03
CA LYS A 91 5.63 2.73 -9.23
C LYS A 91 6.67 2.60 -10.34
N ALA A 92 7.95 2.61 -9.99
CA ALA A 92 9.05 2.51 -10.96
C ALA A 92 9.18 1.13 -11.64
N GLY A 93 8.44 0.13 -11.15
CA GLY A 93 8.34 -1.20 -11.74
C GLY A 93 7.00 -1.46 -12.44
N LEU A 94 6.05 -0.54 -12.35
CA LEU A 94 4.75 -0.63 -13.03
C LEU A 94 4.86 0.05 -14.39
N VAL A 95 5.29 -0.75 -15.37
CA VAL A 95 5.39 -0.39 -16.80
C VAL A 95 4.30 -1.12 -17.59
N GLU A 96 4.02 -0.67 -18.82
CA GLU A 96 2.94 -1.21 -19.66
C GLU A 96 3.06 -2.73 -19.90
N ASP A 97 4.29 -3.22 -19.99
CA ASP A 97 4.61 -4.64 -20.21
C ASP A 97 4.89 -5.41 -18.92
N THR A 98 4.46 -4.88 -17.77
CA THR A 98 4.54 -5.61 -16.50
C THR A 98 3.58 -6.79 -16.52
N GLN A 99 4.11 -7.98 -16.26
CA GLN A 99 3.32 -9.20 -16.27
C GLN A 99 2.91 -9.58 -14.85
N PHE A 100 1.66 -9.98 -14.69
CA PHE A 100 1.12 -10.46 -13.42
C PHE A 100 0.53 -11.85 -13.62
N TRP A 101 0.78 -12.77 -12.69
CA TRP A 101 0.20 -14.10 -12.70
C TRP A 101 -0.07 -14.60 -11.29
N ILE A 102 -1.05 -15.49 -11.15
CA ILE A 102 -1.40 -16.10 -9.87
C ILE A 102 -0.48 -17.29 -9.63
N VAL A 103 0.18 -17.32 -8.48
CA VAL A 103 0.98 -18.47 -8.03
C VAL A 103 0.18 -19.25 -7.01
N LYS A 104 -0.12 -20.51 -7.35
CA LYS A 104 -0.76 -21.48 -6.45
C LYS A 104 0.34 -22.29 -5.75
N PRO A 105 0.30 -22.46 -4.42
CA PRO A 105 1.29 -23.28 -3.73
C PRO A 105 1.08 -24.76 -4.11
N GLU A 106 2.11 -25.40 -4.68
CA GLU A 106 2.11 -26.85 -4.90
C GLU A 106 2.49 -27.56 -3.60
N VAL A 107 1.58 -28.40 -3.08
CA VAL A 107 1.83 -29.17 -1.85
C VAL A 107 2.57 -30.45 -2.22
N SER A 108 3.89 -30.45 -2.09
CA SER A 108 4.69 -31.68 -2.20
C SER A 108 4.57 -32.50 -0.91
N ALA A 109 3.68 -33.50 -0.89
CA ALA A 109 3.40 -34.37 0.27
C ALA A 109 4.53 -35.37 0.63
N GLY A 110 5.80 -35.01 0.40
CA GLY A 110 6.94 -35.94 0.49
C GLY A 110 7.85 -35.78 1.71
N ARG A 111 7.70 -34.73 2.52
CA ARG A 111 8.53 -34.55 3.72
C ARG A 111 7.81 -33.70 4.74
N ILE A 112 7.73 -34.22 5.96
CA ILE A 112 7.30 -33.58 7.20
C ILE A 112 8.17 -32.34 7.48
N SER A 113 7.93 -31.26 6.75
CA SER A 113 8.52 -29.92 6.88
C SER A 113 7.68 -28.95 6.03
N GLY A 114 6.41 -28.74 6.40
CA GLY A 114 5.49 -28.02 5.51
C GLY A 114 4.21 -27.45 6.13
N LEU A 115 4.06 -27.44 7.46
CA LEU A 115 2.90 -26.79 8.09
C LEU A 115 2.91 -25.25 7.89
N GLY A 116 4.05 -24.65 7.52
CA GLY A 116 4.15 -23.22 7.20
C GLY A 116 3.72 -22.84 5.78
N THR A 117 3.82 -23.75 4.80
CA THR A 117 3.49 -23.46 3.38
C THR A 117 2.00 -23.65 3.07
N LEU A 118 1.28 -24.50 3.82
CA LEU A 118 -0.18 -24.61 3.73
C LEU A 118 -0.92 -23.32 4.12
N LEU A 119 -0.28 -22.44 4.89
CA LEU A 119 -0.83 -21.16 5.34
C LEU A 119 -0.54 -19.99 4.40
N SER A 120 0.26 -20.18 3.34
CA SER A 120 0.76 -19.06 2.54
C SER A 120 -0.28 -18.45 1.61
N GLY A 121 -1.39 -19.15 1.34
CA GLY A 121 -2.45 -18.70 0.43
C GLY A 121 -1.97 -18.50 -1.01
N SER A 122 -2.89 -18.28 -1.95
CA SER A 122 -2.50 -17.86 -3.29
C SER A 122 -2.02 -16.41 -3.25
N TYR A 123 -0.97 -16.10 -4.00
CA TYR A 123 -0.46 -14.74 -4.17
C TYR A 123 -0.31 -14.42 -5.65
N ILE A 124 -0.25 -13.13 -5.98
CA ILE A 124 0.00 -12.66 -7.34
C ILE A 124 1.48 -12.35 -7.45
N ALA A 125 2.18 -12.99 -8.36
CA ALA A 125 3.54 -12.62 -8.72
C ALA A 125 3.53 -11.53 -9.78
N ALA A 126 4.50 -10.61 -9.70
CA ALA A 126 4.73 -9.61 -10.72
C ALA A 126 6.11 -9.82 -11.36
N LEU A 127 6.26 -9.42 -12.62
CA LEU A 127 7.53 -9.28 -13.31
C LEU A 127 7.55 -7.94 -14.05
N LYS A 128 8.55 -7.12 -13.72
CA LYS A 128 8.79 -5.85 -14.40
C LYS A 128 9.19 -6.12 -15.84
N GLY A 129 8.55 -5.41 -16.77
CA GLY A 129 8.92 -5.41 -18.17
C GLY A 129 10.08 -4.46 -18.51
N VAL A 130 10.32 -4.26 -19.80
CA VAL A 130 11.40 -3.45 -20.37
C VAL A 130 10.92 -2.09 -20.88
N SER A 131 9.61 -1.86 -21.00
CA SER A 131 9.09 -0.57 -21.48
C SER A 131 9.48 0.57 -20.55
N LYS A 132 9.80 1.74 -21.12
CA LYS A 132 10.05 2.94 -20.33
C LYS A 132 8.71 3.49 -19.82
N THR A 133 8.69 3.90 -18.55
CA THR A 133 7.62 4.78 -18.04
C THR A 133 7.77 6.11 -18.77
N GLU A 134 6.83 6.42 -19.68
CA GLU A 134 6.76 7.72 -20.36
C GLU A 134 6.30 8.83 -19.42
#